data_AF-A0A9D1V3X8-F1
#
_entry.id   AF-A0A9D1V3X8-F1
#
_cell.length_a   1.000
_cell.length_b   1.000
_cell.length_c   1.000
_cell.angle_alpha   90.00
_cell.angle_beta   90.00
_cell.angle_gamma   90.00
#
_symmetry.space_group_name_H-M   'P 1'
#
loop_
_entity.id
_entity.type
_entity.pdbx_description
1 polymer ?
#
loop_
_entity_poly.entity_id
_entity_poly.type
_entity_poly.pdbx_seq_one_letter_code
_entity_poly.pdbx_strand_id
1 'polypeptide(L)'
;MAGKTEWTTSAIRNILTNEKYRGDVLLQKTFISDCISRKSVRNTGQLPKYLIQNHHPAIVDHKTFDAVQAELARRKAAKSPTKAAPTGLTSYASKYALSERLVCGECGTLYRRCTWKRGNQTRIVWRCVSRLDYGKRYCHNSPTLEEGPLQRAILVAVNRAMGQKGTLIRQVTGAMEQEIAPIPGEGMSLGDIEKRLEEINQQVGVLIAQAADAGDSAGYQDQLKALLDETTALKEKRAFIQEQRGKNAAAFTQLKNAVSVMENASAEISEWDESMIRQLVDTVKVVSREKIIVCLRGGVQIKQDMV
;
A
#
# COMPACT_ATOMS: atom_id res chain seq x y z
N MET A 1 -28.29 -28.51 -17.28
CA MET A 1 -28.26 -27.17 -17.91
C MET A 1 -29.42 -27.15 -18.88
N ALA A 2 -30.41 -26.26 -18.71
CA ALA A 2 -31.42 -26.08 -19.75
C ALA A 2 -30.72 -25.40 -20.95
N GLY A 3 -30.80 -26.00 -22.14
CA GLY A 3 -30.09 -25.59 -23.36
C GLY A 3 -30.59 -24.27 -23.95
N LYS A 4 -30.53 -23.19 -23.17
CA LYS A 4 -30.82 -21.84 -23.64
C LYS A 4 -29.56 -21.25 -24.26
N THR A 5 -29.72 -20.59 -25.40
CA THR A 5 -28.64 -19.98 -26.19
C THR A 5 -27.93 -18.83 -25.47
N GLU A 6 -28.60 -18.21 -24.48
CA GLU A 6 -28.07 -17.09 -23.69
C GLU A 6 -27.75 -17.47 -22.25
N TRP A 7 -26.57 -17.07 -21.78
CA TRP A 7 -26.13 -17.28 -20.41
C TRP A 7 -26.81 -16.30 -19.44
N THR A 8 -27.54 -16.83 -18.46
CA THR A 8 -28.10 -16.01 -17.37
C THR A 8 -27.04 -15.74 -16.29
N THR A 9 -27.11 -14.58 -15.62
CA THR A 9 -26.21 -14.23 -14.49
C THR A 9 -26.22 -15.27 -13.35
N SER A 10 -27.36 -15.93 -13.13
CA SER A 10 -27.49 -17.04 -12.17
C SER A 10 -26.70 -18.28 -12.61
N ALA A 11 -26.71 -18.62 -13.90
CA ALA A 11 -25.96 -19.73 -14.46
C ALA A 11 -24.44 -19.50 -14.32
N ILE A 12 -23.97 -18.30 -14.66
CA ILE A 12 -22.55 -17.91 -14.49
C ILE A 12 -22.15 -17.98 -13.01
N ARG A 13 -22.98 -17.45 -12.11
CA ARG A 13 -22.71 -17.51 -10.66
C ARG A 13 -22.64 -18.95 -10.14
N ASN A 14 -23.50 -19.83 -10.64
CA ASN A 14 -23.45 -21.25 -10.27
C ASN A 14 -22.17 -21.92 -10.75
N ILE A 15 -21.65 -21.58 -11.93
CA ILE A 15 -20.35 -22.07 -12.41
C ILE A 15 -19.24 -21.61 -11.46
N LEU A 16 -19.19 -20.30 -11.17
CA LEU A 16 -18.13 -19.72 -10.34
C LEU A 16 -18.15 -20.19 -8.88
N THR A 17 -19.25 -20.75 -8.38
CA THR A 17 -19.38 -21.15 -6.97
C THR A 17 -19.44 -22.66 -6.75
N ASN A 18 -19.46 -23.45 -7.83
CA ASN A 18 -19.59 -24.89 -7.74
C ASN A 18 -18.22 -25.54 -7.55
N GLU A 19 -18.02 -26.14 -6.38
CA GLU A 19 -16.77 -26.79 -5.97
C GLU A 19 -16.37 -27.96 -6.87
N LYS A 20 -17.32 -28.50 -7.66
CA LYS A 20 -17.03 -29.55 -8.64
C LYS A 20 -16.02 -29.12 -9.69
N TYR A 21 -15.97 -27.84 -10.07
CA TYR A 21 -15.01 -27.37 -11.07
C TYR A 21 -13.55 -27.46 -10.60
N ARG A 22 -13.30 -27.47 -9.28
CA ARG A 22 -11.96 -27.70 -8.69
C ARG A 22 -11.72 -29.15 -8.27
N GLY A 23 -12.59 -30.08 -8.67
CA GLY A 23 -12.47 -31.50 -8.38
C GLY A 23 -13.08 -31.94 -7.05
N ASP A 24 -13.66 -31.02 -6.26
CA ASP A 24 -14.26 -31.34 -4.96
C ASP A 24 -15.75 -31.66 -5.06
N VAL A 25 -16.29 -32.41 -4.09
CA VAL A 25 -17.72 -32.67 -3.98
C VAL A 25 -18.18 -32.46 -2.54
N LEU A 26 -19.11 -31.52 -2.34
CA LEU A 26 -19.79 -31.35 -1.06
C LEU A 26 -21.14 -32.08 -1.05
N LEU A 27 -21.23 -33.13 -0.25
CA LEU A 27 -22.44 -33.93 -0.07
C LEU A 27 -23.38 -33.30 0.97
N GLN A 28 -24.64 -33.72 0.94
CA GLN A 28 -25.65 -33.33 1.94
C GLN A 28 -25.91 -31.82 2.02
N LYS A 29 -25.89 -31.12 0.88
CA LYS A 29 -26.26 -29.70 0.77
C LYS A 29 -27.73 -29.45 1.12
N THR A 30 -28.58 -30.46 0.97
CA THR A 30 -30.00 -30.47 1.30
C THR A 30 -30.36 -31.77 2.03
N PHE A 31 -31.39 -31.76 2.86
CA PHE A 31 -31.93 -32.93 3.53
C PHE A 31 -33.46 -32.88 3.55
N ILE A 32 -34.11 -34.02 3.76
CA ILE A 32 -35.56 -34.10 3.89
C ILE A 32 -35.91 -33.81 5.34
N SER A 33 -36.66 -32.73 5.59
CA SER A 33 -37.00 -32.32 6.97
C SER A 33 -38.08 -33.20 7.61
N ASP A 34 -38.97 -33.74 6.80
CA ASP A 34 -40.09 -34.55 7.23
C ASP A 34 -40.36 -35.65 6.20
N CYS A 35 -40.45 -36.89 6.67
CA CYS A 35 -40.61 -38.09 5.85
C CYS A 35 -41.98 -38.14 5.17
N ILE A 36 -43.00 -37.46 5.70
CA ILE A 36 -44.35 -37.43 5.14
C ILE A 36 -44.44 -36.37 4.04
N SER A 37 -44.06 -35.12 4.33
CA SER A 37 -44.12 -34.04 3.34
C SER A 37 -43.01 -34.09 2.28
N ARG A 38 -41.96 -34.88 2.52
CA ARG A 38 -40.80 -35.09 1.61
C ARG A 38 -40.13 -33.78 1.16
N LYS A 39 -40.30 -32.71 1.93
CA LYS A 39 -39.78 -31.37 1.62
C LYS A 39 -38.25 -31.37 1.77
N SER A 40 -37.56 -31.07 0.67
CA SER A 40 -36.11 -30.89 0.64
C SER A 40 -35.76 -29.48 1.14
N VAL A 41 -35.04 -29.41 2.25
CA VAL A 41 -34.60 -28.17 2.89
C VAL A 41 -33.08 -28.06 2.76
N ARG A 42 -32.58 -26.84 2.56
CA ARG A 42 -31.13 -26.58 2.52
C ARG A 42 -30.53 -26.81 3.89
N ASN A 43 -29.46 -27.59 3.94
CA ASN A 43 -28.69 -27.82 5.15
C ASN A 43 -27.86 -26.56 5.46
N THR A 44 -28.21 -25.83 6.51
CA THR A 44 -27.47 -24.68 7.04
C THR A 44 -26.66 -25.01 8.29
N GLY A 45 -26.55 -26.31 8.63
CA GLY A 45 -25.85 -26.80 9.82
C GLY A 45 -26.66 -27.78 10.68
N GLN A 46 -27.89 -28.10 10.28
CA GLN A 46 -28.74 -29.07 10.98
C GLN A 46 -28.18 -30.49 10.94
N LEU A 47 -27.48 -30.84 9.84
CA LEU A 47 -26.83 -32.13 9.66
C LEU A 47 -25.38 -31.92 9.20
N PRO A 48 -24.46 -32.87 9.48
CA PRO A 48 -23.10 -32.79 8.97
C PRO A 48 -23.10 -32.73 7.43
N LYS A 49 -22.09 -32.06 6.87
CA LYS A 49 -21.81 -32.06 5.43
C LYS A 49 -20.46 -32.70 5.23
N TYR A 50 -20.35 -33.55 4.22
CA TYR A 50 -19.11 -34.26 3.91
C TYR A 50 -18.49 -33.64 2.66
N LEU A 51 -17.28 -33.09 2.82
CA LEU A 51 -16.47 -32.58 1.72
C LEU A 51 -15.49 -33.66 1.29
N ILE A 52 -15.60 -34.12 0.05
CA ILE A 52 -14.65 -35.03 -0.56
C ILE A 52 -13.75 -34.20 -1.47
N GLN A 53 -12.46 -34.18 -1.17
CA GLN A 53 -11.46 -33.47 -1.98
C GLN A 53 -10.97 -34.35 -3.13
N ASN A 54 -10.66 -33.73 -4.27
CA ASN A 54 -10.09 -34.42 -5.45
C ASN A 54 -10.87 -35.67 -5.90
N HIS A 55 -12.20 -35.61 -5.84
CA HIS A 55 -13.08 -36.70 -6.29
C HIS A 55 -12.94 -36.99 -7.79
N HIS A 56 -12.65 -35.97 -8.61
CA HIS A 56 -12.47 -36.12 -10.06
C HIS A 56 -11.45 -35.10 -10.58
N PRO A 57 -10.89 -35.29 -11.80
CA PRO A 57 -9.97 -34.34 -12.40
C PRO A 57 -10.57 -32.94 -12.43
N ALA A 58 -9.85 -31.99 -11.82
CA ALA A 58 -10.29 -30.61 -11.74
C ALA A 58 -10.25 -29.96 -13.13
N ILE A 59 -11.27 -29.14 -13.44
CA ILE A 59 -11.30 -28.31 -14.65
C ILE A 59 -10.50 -27.02 -14.41
N VAL A 60 -10.51 -26.51 -13.16
CA VAL A 60 -9.79 -25.31 -12.72
C VAL A 60 -8.97 -25.67 -11.49
N ASP A 61 -7.77 -25.09 -11.37
CA ASP A 61 -6.92 -25.28 -10.20
C ASP A 61 -7.53 -24.68 -8.92
N HIS A 62 -7.17 -25.26 -7.77
CA HIS A 62 -7.66 -24.83 -6.45
C HIS A 62 -7.35 -23.35 -6.19
N LYS A 63 -6.14 -22.89 -6.53
CA LYS A 63 -5.70 -21.50 -6.29
C LYS A 63 -6.56 -20.50 -7.07
N THR A 64 -6.82 -20.75 -8.34
CA THR A 64 -7.69 -19.89 -9.16
C THR A 64 -9.12 -19.89 -8.64
N PHE A 65 -9.67 -21.05 -8.27
CA PHE A 65 -11.02 -21.11 -7.71
C PHE A 65 -11.14 -20.32 -6.40
N ASP A 66 -10.16 -20.45 -5.51
CA ASP A 66 -10.15 -19.75 -4.22
C ASP A 66 -9.97 -18.24 -4.40
N ALA A 67 -9.15 -17.80 -5.35
CA ALA A 67 -9.05 -16.38 -5.72
C ALA A 67 -10.40 -15.81 -6.21
N VAL A 68 -11.16 -16.59 -7.00
CA VAL A 68 -12.52 -16.21 -7.41
C VAL A 68 -13.47 -16.14 -6.22
N GLN A 69 -13.41 -17.09 -5.28
CA GLN A 69 -14.24 -17.03 -4.06
C GLN A 69 -13.90 -15.81 -3.21
N ALA A 70 -12.62 -15.48 -3.05
CA ALA A 70 -12.17 -14.30 -2.32
C ALA A 70 -12.67 -13.00 -2.98
N GLU A 71 -12.61 -12.91 -4.31
CA GLU A 71 -13.14 -11.76 -5.05
C GLU A 71 -14.67 -11.66 -4.95
N LEU A 72 -15.40 -12.79 -4.99
CA LEU A 72 -16.85 -12.81 -4.75
C LEU A 72 -17.19 -12.38 -3.32
N ALA A 73 -16.43 -12.82 -2.31
CA ALA A 73 -16.60 -12.41 -0.93
C ALA A 73 -16.33 -10.91 -0.75
N ARG A 74 -15.26 -10.39 -1.34
CA ARG A 74 -14.94 -8.95 -1.37
C ARG A 74 -16.07 -8.14 -1.99
N ARG A 75 -16.60 -8.56 -3.15
CA ARG A 75 -17.76 -7.93 -3.81
C ARG A 75 -19.03 -7.98 -2.96
N LYS A 76 -19.22 -9.05 -2.17
CA LYS A 76 -20.37 -9.19 -1.27
C LYS A 76 -20.25 -8.31 -0.03
N ALA A 77 -19.05 -8.16 0.52
CA ALA A 77 -18.76 -7.30 1.67
C ALA A 77 -18.92 -5.81 1.33
N ALA A 78 -18.67 -5.42 0.07
CA ALA A 78 -18.90 -4.06 -0.43
C ALA A 78 -20.40 -3.69 -0.64
N LYS A 79 -21.36 -4.49 -0.14
CA LYS A 79 -22.79 -4.17 -0.26
C LYS A 79 -23.25 -3.18 0.80
N SER A 80 -23.82 -2.05 0.35
CA SER A 80 -24.47 -1.06 1.21
C SER A 80 -25.73 -1.61 1.91
N PRO A 81 -26.02 -1.24 3.18
CA PRO A 81 -27.23 -1.66 3.92
C PRO A 81 -28.55 -1.02 3.44
N THR A 82 -28.57 -0.40 2.25
CA THR A 82 -29.73 0.37 1.78
C THR A 82 -30.79 -0.49 1.06
N LYS A 83 -32.08 -0.31 1.42
CA LYS A 83 -33.25 -0.97 0.78
C LYS A 83 -33.65 -0.42 -0.61
N ALA A 84 -33.10 0.72 -1.04
CA ALA A 84 -33.47 1.41 -2.27
C ALA A 84 -32.52 1.17 -3.46
N ALA A 85 -31.63 0.18 -3.37
CA ALA A 85 -30.83 -0.26 -4.51
C ALA A 85 -31.72 -1.11 -5.45
N PRO A 86 -31.94 -0.71 -6.73
CA PRO A 86 -32.86 -1.40 -7.64
C PRO A 86 -32.61 -2.92 -7.84
N THR A 87 -31.45 -3.43 -7.42
CA THR A 87 -31.02 -4.83 -7.57
C THR A 87 -30.45 -5.46 -6.30
N GLY A 88 -30.44 -4.78 -5.13
CA GLY A 88 -29.81 -5.31 -3.90
C GLY A 88 -28.30 -5.66 -4.05
N LEU A 89 -27.69 -5.15 -5.12
CA LEU A 89 -26.33 -5.37 -5.61
C LEU A 89 -25.86 -4.08 -6.29
N THR A 90 -25.79 -3.00 -5.53
CA THR A 90 -25.04 -1.81 -5.98
C THR A 90 -23.99 -1.54 -4.93
N SER A 91 -22.86 -2.23 -5.06
CA SER A 91 -21.62 -1.60 -4.65
C SER A 91 -21.57 -0.28 -5.40
N TYR A 92 -21.58 0.81 -4.65
CA TYR A 92 -21.41 2.17 -5.15
C TYR A 92 -19.98 2.37 -5.72
N ALA A 93 -19.10 1.37 -5.62
CA ALA A 93 -17.67 1.44 -5.94
C ALA A 93 -17.27 1.61 -7.42
N SER A 94 -18.17 1.53 -8.41
CA SER A 94 -17.69 1.56 -9.79
C SER A 94 -17.45 2.97 -10.35
N LYS A 95 -18.28 3.97 -10.01
CA LYS A 95 -18.22 5.30 -10.68
C LYS A 95 -17.46 6.39 -9.94
N TYR A 96 -17.72 6.61 -8.65
CA TYR A 96 -17.17 7.76 -7.90
C TYR A 96 -16.26 7.27 -6.76
N ALA A 97 -15.13 7.91 -6.49
CA ALA A 97 -14.17 7.44 -5.48
C ALA A 97 -14.60 7.69 -4.04
N LEU A 98 -15.58 8.56 -3.79
CA LEU A 98 -16.13 8.80 -2.45
C LEU A 98 -17.28 7.85 -2.08
N SER A 99 -17.81 7.16 -3.08
CA SER A 99 -18.73 6.05 -2.88
C SER A 99 -18.13 5.03 -1.92
N GLU A 100 -18.89 4.63 -0.89
CA GLU A 100 -18.48 3.66 0.14
C GLU A 100 -17.33 4.12 1.06
N ARG A 101 -16.83 5.34 0.89
CA ARG A 101 -15.67 5.85 1.64
C ARG A 101 -16.01 7.09 2.45
N LEU A 102 -17.04 7.85 2.04
CA LEU A 102 -17.55 8.97 2.80
C LEU A 102 -18.54 8.50 3.88
N VAL A 103 -18.16 8.65 5.14
CA VAL A 103 -18.88 8.16 6.33
C VAL A 103 -19.35 9.33 7.20
N CYS A 104 -20.55 9.22 7.74
CA CYS A 104 -21.09 10.17 8.70
C CYS A 104 -20.45 10.04 10.07
N GLY A 105 -19.92 11.14 10.60
CA GLY A 105 -19.36 11.17 11.95
C GLY A 105 -20.38 11.11 13.09
N GLU A 106 -21.65 11.39 12.81
CA GLU A 106 -22.74 11.32 13.80
C GLU A 106 -23.30 9.90 13.93
N CYS A 107 -23.79 9.31 12.83
CA CYS A 107 -24.48 8.01 12.89
C CYS A 107 -23.67 6.85 12.30
N GLY A 108 -22.45 7.08 11.81
CA GLY A 108 -21.58 6.04 11.24
C GLY A 108 -22.02 5.48 9.89
N THR A 109 -23.18 5.89 9.35
CA THR A 109 -23.63 5.43 8.02
C THR A 109 -22.96 6.19 6.88
N LEU A 110 -22.96 5.58 5.70
CA LEU A 110 -22.38 6.18 4.50
C LEU A 110 -23.13 7.43 4.05
N TYR A 111 -22.42 8.29 3.32
CA TYR A 111 -23.02 9.34 2.51
C TYR A 111 -23.35 8.80 1.11
N ARG A 112 -24.43 9.32 0.53
CA ARG A 112 -24.89 9.06 -0.83
C ARG A 112 -24.74 10.32 -1.67
N ARG A 113 -24.20 10.17 -2.87
CA ARG A 113 -24.19 11.22 -3.89
C ARG A 113 -25.60 11.43 -4.44
N CYS A 114 -26.06 12.67 -4.43
CA CYS A 114 -27.37 13.10 -4.90
C CYS A 114 -27.21 14.23 -5.92
N THR A 115 -27.99 14.17 -6.98
CA THR A 115 -28.06 15.23 -7.98
C THR A 115 -29.28 16.10 -7.70
N TRP A 116 -29.07 17.39 -7.45
CA TRP A 116 -30.13 18.37 -7.27
C TRP A 116 -30.22 19.23 -8.52
N LYS A 117 -31.39 19.23 -9.17
CA LYS A 117 -31.69 20.07 -10.33
C LYS A 117 -32.66 21.17 -9.92
N ARG A 118 -32.32 22.44 -10.22
CA ARG A 118 -33.22 23.58 -10.09
C ARG A 118 -33.09 24.44 -11.34
N GLY A 119 -34.12 24.44 -12.19
CA GLY A 119 -34.05 25.04 -13.53
C GLY A 119 -32.92 24.42 -14.36
N ASN A 120 -32.09 25.26 -14.98
CA ASN A 120 -30.91 24.83 -15.75
C ASN A 120 -29.66 24.52 -14.89
N GLN A 121 -29.71 24.71 -13.57
CA GLN A 121 -28.56 24.44 -12.71
C GLN A 121 -28.65 23.03 -12.12
N THR A 122 -27.59 22.26 -12.31
CA THR A 122 -27.39 20.95 -11.69
C THR A 122 -26.26 21.04 -10.67
N ARG A 123 -26.54 20.76 -9.40
CA ARG A 123 -25.53 20.68 -8.35
C ARG A 123 -25.48 19.28 -7.78
N ILE A 124 -24.27 18.81 -7.50
CA ILE A 124 -24.04 17.50 -6.90
C ILE A 124 -23.71 17.69 -5.42
N VAL A 125 -24.45 16.97 -4.58
CA VAL A 125 -24.29 17.01 -3.14
C VAL A 125 -24.18 15.61 -2.56
N TRP A 126 -23.49 15.49 -1.44
CA TRP A 126 -23.37 14.27 -0.65
C TRP A 126 -24.21 14.41 0.62
N ARG A 127 -25.07 13.42 0.90
CA ARG A 127 -25.96 13.40 2.07
C ARG A 127 -25.89 12.07 2.80
N CYS A 128 -25.91 12.11 4.13
CA CYS A 128 -25.99 10.92 4.97
C CYS A 128 -27.21 10.06 4.61
N VAL A 129 -26.99 8.75 4.43
CA VAL A 129 -28.03 7.77 4.07
C VAL A 129 -29.11 7.69 5.13
N SER A 130 -28.76 7.61 6.42
CA SER A 130 -29.75 7.58 7.50
C SER A 130 -30.68 8.80 7.47
N ARG A 131 -30.13 9.98 7.16
CA ARG A 131 -30.89 11.22 7.09
C ARG A 131 -31.75 11.35 5.84
N LEU A 132 -31.36 10.69 4.75
CA LEU A 132 -32.15 10.58 3.53
C LEU A 132 -33.33 9.62 3.70
N ASP A 133 -33.06 8.43 4.22
CA ASP A 133 -34.02 7.32 4.21
C ASP A 133 -34.94 7.33 5.45
N TYR A 134 -34.46 7.87 6.59
CA TYR A 134 -35.19 7.84 7.87
C TYR A 134 -35.35 9.23 8.52
N GLY A 135 -35.03 10.30 7.80
CA GLY A 135 -35.09 11.66 8.33
C GLY A 135 -34.21 11.84 9.57
N LYS A 136 -34.70 12.58 10.57
CA LYS A 136 -33.91 12.87 11.79
C LYS A 136 -33.85 11.73 12.81
N ARG A 137 -34.52 10.60 12.57
CA ARG A 137 -34.70 9.54 13.58
C ARG A 137 -33.40 8.96 14.12
N TYR A 138 -32.41 8.78 13.25
CA TYR A 138 -31.10 8.18 13.61
C TYR A 138 -29.93 9.14 13.40
N CYS A 139 -30.18 10.32 12.82
CA CYS A 139 -29.14 11.27 12.44
C CYS A 139 -29.74 12.68 12.32
N HIS A 140 -29.40 13.56 13.25
CA HIS A 140 -30.05 14.85 13.44
C HIS A 140 -29.31 15.96 12.71
N ASN A 141 -27.98 15.96 12.84
CA ASN A 141 -27.10 17.10 12.56
C ASN A 141 -26.18 16.87 11.35
N SER A 142 -26.20 15.70 10.71
CA SER A 142 -25.33 15.46 9.55
C SER A 142 -25.56 16.50 8.43
N PRO A 143 -24.50 17.18 7.98
CA PRO A 143 -24.59 18.22 6.96
C PRO A 143 -24.79 17.62 5.57
N THR A 144 -25.33 18.44 4.66
CA THR A 144 -25.24 18.20 3.21
C THR A 144 -23.96 18.87 2.71
N LEU A 145 -23.13 18.13 1.99
CA LEU A 145 -21.85 18.62 1.48
C LEU A 145 -21.91 18.78 -0.04
N GLU A 146 -21.30 19.83 -0.58
CA GLU A 146 -21.14 20.00 -2.03
C GLU A 146 -19.90 19.22 -2.52
N GLU A 147 -19.99 18.63 -3.71
CA GLU A 147 -18.92 17.75 -4.23
C GLU A 147 -17.60 18.49 -4.45
N GLY A 148 -17.63 19.68 -5.07
CA GLY A 148 -16.41 20.44 -5.37
C GLY A 148 -15.58 20.82 -4.13
N PRO A 149 -16.15 21.51 -3.12
CA PRO A 149 -15.44 21.83 -1.88
C PRO A 149 -14.94 20.59 -1.14
N LEU A 150 -15.73 19.51 -1.13
CA LEU A 150 -15.32 18.24 -0.52
C LEU A 150 -14.11 17.63 -1.21
N GLN A 151 -14.11 17.58 -2.54
CA GLN A 151 -12.98 17.06 -3.31
C GLN A 151 -11.71 17.88 -3.10
N ARG A 152 -11.82 19.22 -3.14
CA ARG A 152 -10.68 20.11 -2.86
C ARG A 152 -10.10 19.89 -1.47
N ALA A 153 -10.95 19.84 -0.44
CA ALA A 153 -10.51 19.57 0.93
C ALA A 153 -9.75 18.23 1.01
N ILE A 154 -10.26 17.19 0.39
CA ILE A 154 -9.59 15.88 0.37
C ILE A 154 -8.24 15.94 -0.34
N LEU A 155 -8.14 16.63 -1.49
CA LEU A 155 -6.87 16.82 -2.19
C LEU A 155 -5.84 17.56 -1.32
N VAL A 156 -6.24 18.62 -0.63
CA VAL A 156 -5.37 19.34 0.33
C VAL A 156 -4.89 18.41 1.44
N ALA A 157 -5.78 17.58 2.00
CA ALA A 157 -5.40 16.61 3.02
C ALA A 157 -4.41 15.56 2.50
N VAL A 158 -4.65 15.03 1.29
CA VAL A 158 -3.75 14.06 0.65
C VAL A 158 -2.39 14.70 0.38
N ASN A 159 -2.35 15.88 -0.23
CA ASN A 159 -1.10 16.59 -0.52
C ASN A 159 -0.34 16.94 0.77
N ARG A 160 -1.03 17.23 1.87
CA ARG A 160 -0.38 17.44 3.18
C ARG A 160 0.30 16.18 3.70
N ALA A 161 -0.31 15.00 3.56
CA ALA A 161 0.35 13.73 3.86
C ALA A 161 1.55 13.48 2.94
N MET A 162 1.40 13.77 1.65
CA MET A 162 2.45 13.59 0.66
C MET A 162 3.61 14.58 0.87
N GLY A 163 3.37 15.79 1.36
CA GLY A 163 4.41 16.74 1.74
C GLY A 163 5.24 16.28 2.95
N GLN A 164 4.64 15.52 3.88
CA GLN A 164 5.38 14.90 5.00
C GLN A 164 6.29 13.74 4.54
N LYS A 165 6.01 13.13 3.39
CA LYS A 165 6.89 12.13 2.75
C LYS A 165 8.27 12.71 2.47
N GLY A 166 8.37 13.97 2.03
CA GLY A 166 9.66 14.64 1.81
C GLY A 166 10.47 14.81 3.10
N THR A 167 9.80 15.03 4.23
CA THR A 167 10.47 15.09 5.54
C THR A 167 10.93 13.71 6.01
N LEU A 168 10.11 12.68 5.82
CA LEU A 168 10.46 11.28 6.09
C LEU A 168 11.62 10.81 5.21
N ILE A 169 11.60 11.12 3.91
CA ILE A 169 12.72 10.86 2.99
C ILE A 169 13.97 11.57 3.50
N ARG A 170 13.91 12.86 3.83
CA ARG A 170 15.06 13.60 4.33
C ARG A 170 15.58 13.06 5.67
N GLN A 171 14.71 12.59 6.56
CA GLN A 171 15.11 11.96 7.82
C GLN A 171 15.77 10.60 7.59
N VAL A 172 15.26 9.80 6.65
CA VAL A 172 15.86 8.52 6.26
C VAL A 172 17.19 8.75 5.55
N THR A 173 17.26 9.68 4.59
CA THR A 173 18.50 10.07 3.91
C THR A 173 19.52 10.64 4.90
N GLY A 174 19.11 11.49 5.85
CA GLY A 174 19.99 12.04 6.88
C GLY A 174 20.50 10.97 7.85
N ALA A 175 19.67 9.99 8.22
CA ALA A 175 20.10 8.84 9.02
C ALA A 175 21.04 7.91 8.23
N MET A 176 20.82 7.74 6.91
CA MET A 176 21.74 7.04 6.01
C MET A 176 23.09 7.76 5.90
N GLU A 177 23.09 9.09 5.77
CA GLU A 177 24.31 9.90 5.75
C GLU A 177 25.06 9.83 7.07
N GLN A 178 24.35 9.73 8.21
CA GLN A 178 24.94 9.50 9.53
C GLN A 178 25.52 8.08 9.70
N GLU A 179 24.99 7.06 9.04
CA GLU A 179 25.57 5.70 9.00
C GLU A 179 26.70 5.55 7.96
N ILE A 180 26.75 6.47 6.98
CA ILE A 180 27.89 6.66 6.06
C ILE A 180 28.97 7.54 6.70
N ALA A 181 28.63 8.25 7.78
CA ALA A 181 29.55 9.08 8.53
C ALA A 181 30.64 8.22 9.20
N PRO A 182 31.81 8.82 9.49
CA PRO A 182 32.91 8.12 10.15
C PRO A 182 32.41 7.47 11.44
N ILE A 183 32.83 6.23 11.68
CA ILE A 183 32.57 5.50 12.91
C ILE A 183 32.86 6.46 14.08
N PRO A 184 31.92 6.65 15.04
CA PRO A 184 32.16 7.52 16.19
C PRO A 184 33.43 7.07 16.92
N GLY A 185 34.49 7.87 16.82
CA GLY A 185 35.80 7.59 17.41
C GLY A 185 36.97 7.38 16.43
N GLU A 186 36.75 7.28 15.12
CA GLU A 186 37.85 7.16 14.13
C GLU A 186 37.82 8.31 13.10
N GLY A 187 38.83 9.17 13.13
CA GLY A 187 38.88 10.43 12.37
C GLY A 187 39.24 10.35 10.89
N MET A 188 39.21 9.19 10.23
CA MET A 188 39.58 9.08 8.80
C MET A 188 38.48 8.41 7.97
N SER A 189 38.01 9.10 6.93
CA SER A 189 37.08 8.55 5.94
C SER A 189 37.79 7.64 4.93
N LEU A 190 37.05 6.86 4.13
CA LEU A 190 37.63 6.07 3.03
C LEU A 190 38.41 6.94 2.04
N GLY A 191 37.92 8.15 1.76
CA GLY A 191 38.61 9.10 0.88
C GLY A 191 39.92 9.60 1.47
N ASP A 192 39.98 9.80 2.80
CA ASP A 192 41.21 10.19 3.49
C ASP A 192 42.24 9.05 3.49
N ILE A 193 41.78 7.80 3.63
CA ILE A 193 42.64 6.61 3.54
C ILE A 193 43.22 6.44 2.13
N GLU A 194 42.40 6.61 1.09
CA GLU A 194 42.87 6.53 -0.31
C GLU A 194 43.87 7.64 -0.64
N LYS A 195 43.59 8.87 -0.19
CA LYS A 195 44.52 10.00 -0.35
C LYS A 195 45.85 9.74 0.35
N ARG A 196 45.82 9.20 1.58
CA ARG A 196 47.05 8.89 2.33
C ARG A 196 47.87 7.78 1.69
N LEU A 197 47.22 6.76 1.13
CA LEU A 197 47.89 5.70 0.36
C LEU A 197 48.60 6.25 -0.89
N GLU A 198 47.99 7.22 -1.57
CA GLU A 198 48.59 7.89 -2.73
C GLU A 198 49.81 8.74 -2.32
N GLU A 199 49.70 9.48 -1.21
CA GLU A 199 50.82 10.23 -0.63
C GLU A 199 52.00 9.33 -0.27
N ILE A 200 51.74 8.17 0.35
CA ILE A 200 52.76 7.18 0.70
C ILE A 200 53.42 6.61 -0.56
N ASN A 201 52.65 6.28 -1.61
CA ASN A 201 53.21 5.81 -2.89
C ASN A 201 54.17 6.83 -3.51
N GLN A 202 53.83 8.12 -3.46
CA GLN A 202 54.70 9.19 -3.95
C GLN A 202 55.98 9.29 -3.10
N GLN A 203 55.87 9.20 -1.77
CA GLN A 203 57.02 9.22 -0.87
C GLN A 203 57.96 8.04 -1.09
N VAL A 204 57.42 6.83 -1.28
CA VAL A 204 58.20 5.64 -1.64
C VAL A 204 58.93 5.83 -2.97
N GLY A 205 58.27 6.39 -3.99
CA GLY A 205 58.90 6.67 -5.28
C GLY A 205 60.06 7.66 -5.19
N VAL A 206 59.91 8.73 -4.40
CA VAL A 206 60.98 9.70 -4.15
C VAL A 206 62.15 9.08 -3.40
N LEU A 207 61.88 8.27 -2.37
CA LEU A 207 62.93 7.60 -1.59
C LEU A 207 63.72 6.59 -2.43
N ILE A 208 63.07 5.86 -3.32
CA ILE A 208 63.74 4.92 -4.24
C ILE A 208 64.67 5.67 -5.21
N ALA A 209 64.22 6.80 -5.76
CA ALA A 209 65.04 7.64 -6.63
C ALA A 209 66.26 8.21 -5.90
N GLN A 210 66.06 8.70 -4.67
CA GLN A 210 67.14 9.23 -3.81
C GLN A 210 68.15 8.14 -3.41
N ALA A 211 67.69 6.92 -3.13
CA ALA A 211 68.56 5.79 -2.82
C ALA A 211 69.39 5.34 -4.04
N ALA A 212 68.82 5.42 -5.25
CA ALA A 212 69.51 5.12 -6.50
C ALA A 212 70.62 6.14 -6.81
N ASP A 213 70.37 7.43 -6.55
CA ASP A 213 71.34 8.52 -6.76
C ASP A 213 72.46 8.53 -5.71
N ALA A 214 72.16 8.15 -4.46
CA ALA A 214 73.12 8.19 -3.35
C ALA A 214 73.99 6.93 -3.22
N GLY A 215 73.61 5.81 -3.86
CA GLY A 215 74.32 4.53 -3.76
C GLY A 215 74.30 3.88 -2.37
N ASP A 216 73.58 4.46 -1.41
CA ASP A 216 73.40 3.95 -0.05
C ASP A 216 71.98 3.43 0.13
N SER A 217 71.84 2.11 0.02
CA SER A 217 70.55 1.44 0.18
C SER A 217 70.20 1.19 1.65
N ALA A 218 71.17 1.23 2.57
CA ALA A 218 70.97 0.84 3.97
C ALA A 218 70.31 1.94 4.80
N GLY A 219 70.64 3.22 4.53
CA GLY A 219 70.08 4.36 5.26
C GLY A 219 68.57 4.59 5.08
N TYR A 220 67.98 4.10 3.99
CA TYR A 220 66.56 4.28 3.68
C TYR A 220 65.68 3.07 4.03
N GLN A 221 66.26 1.96 4.50
CA GLN A 221 65.52 0.74 4.82
C GLN A 221 64.50 0.95 5.94
N ASP A 222 64.86 1.68 7.00
CA ASP A 222 63.97 1.92 8.13
C ASP A 222 62.78 2.83 7.75
N GLN A 223 63.00 3.83 6.89
CA GLN A 223 61.95 4.71 6.38
C GLN A 223 61.01 3.97 5.42
N LEU A 224 61.56 3.13 4.53
CA LEU A 224 60.78 2.30 3.64
C LEU A 224 59.93 1.30 4.44
N LYS A 225 60.50 0.69 5.48
CA LYS A 225 59.79 -0.23 6.37
C LYS A 225 58.64 0.47 7.09
N ALA A 226 58.86 1.67 7.64
CA ALA A 226 57.81 2.44 8.29
C ALA A 226 56.64 2.80 7.34
N LEU A 227 56.94 3.18 6.09
CA LEU A 227 55.92 3.46 5.07
C LEU A 227 55.15 2.21 4.63
N LEU A 228 55.83 1.06 4.56
CA LEU A 228 55.19 -0.23 4.28
C LEU A 228 54.26 -0.65 5.41
N ASP A 229 54.67 -0.46 6.67
CA ASP A 229 53.85 -0.75 7.87
C ASP A 229 52.62 0.18 7.95
N GLU A 230 52.76 1.46 7.58
CA GLU A 230 51.61 2.37 7.47
C GLU A 230 50.66 1.95 6.33
N THR A 231 51.22 1.49 5.21
CA THR A 231 50.43 0.99 4.07
C THR A 231 49.63 -0.26 4.41
N THR A 232 50.21 -1.21 5.17
CA THR A 232 49.50 -2.42 5.60
C THR A 232 48.36 -2.06 6.55
N ALA A 233 48.61 -1.22 7.55
CA ALA A 233 47.58 -0.76 8.49
C ALA A 233 46.42 -0.03 7.79
N LEU A 234 46.71 0.86 6.84
CA LEU A 234 45.68 1.57 6.07
C LEU A 234 44.88 0.64 5.15
N LYS A 235 45.53 -0.37 4.54
CA LYS A 235 44.86 -1.37 3.71
C LYS A 235 43.94 -2.29 4.51
N GLU A 236 44.36 -2.70 5.71
CA GLU A 236 43.53 -3.48 6.64
C GLU A 236 42.31 -2.69 7.08
N LYS A 237 42.51 -1.42 7.47
CA LYS A 237 41.42 -0.52 7.85
C LYS A 237 40.44 -0.28 6.70
N ARG A 238 40.95 -0.11 5.47
CA ARG A 238 40.11 -0.02 4.26
C ARG A 238 39.27 -1.27 4.05
N ALA A 239 39.89 -2.45 4.17
CA ALA A 239 39.19 -3.73 4.01
C ALA A 239 38.08 -3.91 5.06
N PHE A 240 38.35 -3.54 6.32
CA PHE A 240 37.35 -3.58 7.38
C PHE A 240 36.14 -2.69 7.08
N ILE A 241 36.38 -1.43 6.70
CA ILE A 241 35.30 -0.48 6.37
C ILE A 241 34.52 -0.95 5.12
N GLN A 242 35.21 -1.49 4.12
CA GLN A 242 34.58 -2.03 2.91
C GLN A 242 33.73 -3.28 3.20
N GLU A 243 34.18 -4.17 4.08
CA GLU A 243 33.43 -5.36 4.48
C GLU A 243 32.16 -5.00 5.25
N GLN A 244 32.25 -4.06 6.19
CA GLN A 244 31.09 -3.52 6.91
C GLN A 244 30.09 -2.86 5.94
N ARG A 245 30.58 -2.06 4.99
CA ARG A 245 29.74 -1.48 3.92
C ARG A 245 29.14 -2.54 3.01
N GLY A 246 29.88 -3.60 2.67
CA GLY A 246 29.42 -4.72 1.85
C GLY A 246 28.28 -5.50 2.50
N LYS A 247 28.38 -5.77 3.80
CA LYS A 247 27.31 -6.42 4.60
C LYS A 247 26.01 -5.61 4.56
N ASN A 248 26.11 -4.28 4.55
CA ASN A 248 24.95 -3.40 4.50
C ASN A 248 24.59 -2.93 3.08
N ALA A 249 25.38 -3.26 2.05
CA ALA A 249 25.23 -2.73 0.69
C ALA A 249 23.90 -3.12 0.04
N ALA A 250 23.43 -4.35 0.28
CA ALA A 250 22.13 -4.81 -0.22
C ALA A 250 20.97 -4.05 0.45
N ALA A 251 21.04 -3.85 1.76
CA ALA A 251 20.06 -3.06 2.51
C ALA A 251 20.06 -1.59 2.07
N PHE A 252 21.23 -0.98 1.87
CA PHE A 252 21.36 0.38 1.36
C PHE A 252 20.88 0.53 -0.08
N THR A 253 21.14 -0.44 -0.96
CA THR A 253 20.66 -0.40 -2.34
C THR A 253 19.14 -0.52 -2.40
N GLN A 254 18.56 -1.43 -1.60
CA GLN A 254 17.11 -1.56 -1.48
C GLN A 254 16.46 -0.29 -0.92
N LEU A 255 17.07 0.31 0.11
CA LEU A 255 16.57 1.52 0.73
C LEU A 255 16.71 2.74 -0.19
N LYS A 256 17.83 2.88 -0.91
CA LYS A 256 18.07 3.94 -1.91
C LYS A 256 17.09 3.83 -3.09
N ASN A 257 16.81 2.61 -3.54
CA ASN A 257 15.80 2.37 -4.57
C ASN A 257 14.38 2.69 -4.07
N ALA A 258 14.08 2.40 -2.80
CA ALA A 258 12.81 2.80 -2.20
C ALA A 258 12.67 4.33 -2.11
N VAL A 259 13.75 5.03 -1.75
CA VAL A 259 13.80 6.51 -1.72
C VAL A 259 13.63 7.11 -3.10
N SER A 260 14.33 6.62 -4.13
CA SER A 260 14.23 7.17 -5.49
C SER A 260 12.86 6.95 -6.15
N VAL A 261 12.23 5.79 -5.91
CA VAL A 261 10.84 5.52 -6.31
C VAL A 261 9.88 6.46 -5.58
N MET A 262 10.19 6.81 -4.33
CA MET A 262 9.41 7.75 -3.54
C MET A 262 9.60 9.20 -4.02
N GLU A 263 10.80 9.62 -4.44
CA GLU A 263 11.07 10.97 -4.97
C GLU A 263 10.42 11.22 -6.34
N ASN A 264 10.35 10.19 -7.20
CA ASN A 264 9.81 10.30 -8.56
C ASN A 264 8.27 10.29 -8.63
N ALA A 265 7.57 10.10 -7.52
CA ALA A 265 6.11 10.23 -7.47
C ALA A 265 5.74 11.72 -7.33
N SER A 266 5.00 12.28 -8.30
CA SER A 266 4.61 13.70 -8.33
C SER A 266 4.06 14.17 -6.98
N ALA A 267 4.71 15.18 -6.39
CA ALA A 267 4.50 15.59 -5.00
C ALA A 267 3.16 16.30 -4.75
N GLU A 268 2.52 16.85 -5.79
CA GLU A 268 1.27 17.59 -5.67
C GLU A 268 0.23 17.08 -6.67
N ILE A 269 -0.89 16.61 -6.12
CA ILE A 269 -2.06 16.20 -6.88
C ILE A 269 -2.97 17.42 -6.99
N SER A 270 -2.96 18.06 -8.16
CA SER A 270 -3.76 19.25 -8.44
C SER A 270 -5.19 18.92 -8.89
N GLU A 271 -5.38 17.77 -9.54
CA GLU A 271 -6.66 17.36 -10.14
C GLU A 271 -7.28 16.16 -9.43
N TRP A 272 -8.61 16.10 -9.44
CA TRP A 272 -9.35 14.96 -8.88
C TRP A 272 -9.31 13.77 -9.83
N ASP A 273 -8.50 12.76 -9.51
CA ASP A 273 -8.51 11.48 -10.20
C ASP A 273 -9.17 10.37 -9.35
N GLU A 274 -10.22 9.75 -9.89
CA GLU A 274 -11.00 8.75 -9.16
C GLU A 274 -10.17 7.51 -8.80
N SER A 275 -9.20 7.13 -9.63
CA SER A 275 -8.39 5.92 -9.42
C SER A 275 -7.33 6.14 -8.33
N MET A 276 -6.67 7.29 -8.36
CA MET A 276 -5.67 7.72 -7.40
C MET A 276 -6.29 7.92 -6.03
N ILE A 277 -7.44 8.60 -5.96
CA ILE A 277 -8.14 8.77 -4.68
C ILE A 277 -8.52 7.42 -4.11
N ARG A 278 -8.99 6.45 -4.91
CA ARG A 278 -9.30 5.08 -4.44
C ARG A 278 -8.08 4.39 -3.84
N GLN A 279 -6.91 4.57 -4.44
CA GLN A 279 -5.66 3.97 -3.98
C GLN A 279 -5.12 4.63 -2.71
N LEU A 280 -5.21 5.95 -2.58
CA LEU A 280 -4.57 6.68 -1.49
C LEU A 280 -5.45 6.82 -0.25
N VAL A 281 -6.73 7.15 -0.43
CA VAL A 281 -7.65 7.33 0.69
C VAL A 281 -8.17 5.95 1.13
N ASP A 282 -8.49 5.77 2.40
CA ASP A 282 -9.22 4.61 2.91
C ASP A 282 -10.67 5.03 3.18
N THR A 283 -10.85 5.97 4.10
CA THR A 283 -12.16 6.43 4.58
C THR A 283 -12.12 7.94 4.80
N VAL A 284 -13.22 8.65 4.56
CA VAL A 284 -13.40 10.07 4.89
C VAL A 284 -14.57 10.21 5.86
N LYS A 285 -14.30 10.66 7.08
CA LYS A 285 -15.33 10.87 8.11
C LYS A 285 -15.75 12.34 8.13
N VAL A 286 -17.03 12.59 7.92
CA VAL A 286 -17.63 13.93 7.99
C VAL A 286 -17.94 14.27 9.44
N VAL A 287 -17.27 15.26 10.01
CA VAL A 287 -17.48 15.69 11.40
C VAL A 287 -18.54 16.80 11.45
N SER A 288 -18.41 17.79 10.57
CA SER A 288 -19.35 18.91 10.46
C SER A 288 -19.40 19.42 9.01
N ARG A 289 -20.15 20.50 8.76
CA ARG A 289 -20.21 21.15 7.44
C ARG A 289 -18.83 21.66 6.99
N GLU A 290 -18.00 22.03 7.97
CA GLU A 290 -16.72 22.70 7.76
C GLU A 290 -15.53 21.78 8.01
N LYS A 291 -15.73 20.57 8.55
CA LYS A 291 -14.63 19.69 8.98
C LYS A 291 -14.81 18.25 8.56
N ILE A 292 -13.75 17.70 7.99
CA ILE A 292 -13.63 16.28 7.63
C ILE A 292 -12.35 15.68 8.23
N ILE A 293 -12.35 14.37 8.40
CA ILE A 293 -11.16 13.58 8.74
C ILE A 293 -10.91 12.63 7.58
N VAL A 294 -9.77 12.80 6.92
CA VAL A 294 -9.34 11.93 5.82
C VAL A 294 -8.39 10.89 6.39
N CYS A 295 -8.76 9.62 6.29
CA CYS A 295 -7.92 8.49 6.65
C CYS A 295 -7.30 7.92 5.37
N LEU A 296 -5.98 7.85 5.30
CA LEU A 296 -5.26 7.29 4.17
C LEU A 296 -5.00 5.79 4.34
N ARG A 297 -4.81 5.09 3.22
CA ARG A 297 -4.30 3.71 3.22
C ARG A 297 -2.86 3.75 3.72
N GLY A 298 -2.65 3.30 4.95
CA GLY A 298 -1.40 3.53 5.70
C GLY A 298 -1.66 4.05 7.12
N GLY A 299 -2.93 4.33 7.47
CA GLY A 299 -3.34 4.63 8.84
C GLY A 299 -3.20 6.10 9.25
N VAL A 300 -2.61 6.94 8.40
CA VAL A 300 -2.50 8.39 8.62
C VAL A 300 -3.88 9.03 8.59
N GLN A 301 -4.21 9.78 9.64
CA GLN A 301 -5.47 10.52 9.76
C GLN A 301 -5.20 12.02 9.76
N ILE A 302 -5.83 12.74 8.83
CA ILE A 302 -5.67 14.18 8.68
C ILE A 302 -7.00 14.85 8.90
N LYS A 303 -7.04 15.75 9.89
CA LYS A 303 -8.16 16.68 10.07
C LYS A 303 -8.01 17.82 9.07
N GLN A 304 -9.07 18.07 8.32
CA GLN A 304 -9.06 19.05 7.25
C GLN A 304 -10.33 19.89 7.27
N ASP A 305 -10.16 21.19 7.15
CA ASP A 305 -11.25 22.15 7.02
C ASP A 305 -11.71 22.24 5.56
N MET A 306 -13.03 22.32 5.36
CA MET A 306 -13.71 22.50 4.09
C MET A 306 -13.89 24.00 3.84
N VAL A 307 -12.90 24.62 3.20
CA VAL A 307 -12.92 26.04 2.78
C VAL A 307 -13.53 26.18 1.37
#